data_AF-V5H6G4-F1
#
_entry.id   AF-V5H6G4-F1
#
_cell.length_a   1.000
_cell.length_b   1.000
_cell.length_c   1.000
_cell.angle_alpha   90.00
_cell.angle_beta   90.00
_cell.angle_gamma   90.00
#
_symmetry.space_group_name_H-M   'P 1'
#
loop_
_entity.id
_entity.type
_entity.pdbx_description
1 polymer ?
#
loop_
_entity_poly.entity_id
_entity_poly.type
_entity_poly.pdbx_seq_one_letter_code
_entity_poly.pdbx_strand_id
1 'polypeptide(L)'
;PHKRVGSPLAKDFLTKVTDGILQAGDNPQANRVLLLSKIISYWKNARDRIASQMVVWFTKSDLPETVHDRDSSDYGVILPRLIPAGTVTRRAVEPTWLTASNAYKDRVGSELKSMVQAPKGYHIVGADVDSQELWIASILADAHFAEMHGCTAIGWMTLQGNKAVGTDMHSRTAASVGISRDQAKVINYARIYGAGQPFAQRLLMQFNHRLDAQEASTKAKKMYAQTKGVRVAVPEVVEGQQVFVRGKRKVWEGGSESHMFNKLEAIADSEEPRTPVLGCRISRALEPAAVDTNFFNSRINWVVQSSAVDYLHLMLITMRWLMDDYAIQGRFAVSIHDEVRFLVASEDRYRAALALQVTNLLTRAFFAWKLGMRDLPQSVAFFSSVEVDTVLRKEVDMDCVTPSNPHGLKKGYGIPAGEALDIYAVLEKTEGGRLGPPAKAS
;
A
#
# COMPACT_ATOMS: atom_id res chain seq x y z
N PRO A 1 -26.56 -22.54 -16.16
CA PRO A 1 -26.19 -21.10 -16.25
C PRO A 1 -24.76 -20.81 -15.76
N HIS A 2 -24.35 -21.33 -14.59
CA HIS A 2 -23.07 -21.03 -13.91
C HIS A 2 -21.82 -21.77 -14.44
N LYS A 3 -21.90 -22.39 -15.63
CA LYS A 3 -20.79 -23.14 -16.27
C LYS A 3 -20.54 -22.74 -17.73
N ARG A 4 -21.16 -21.66 -18.21
CA ARG A 4 -20.92 -21.16 -19.57
C ARG A 4 -19.65 -20.30 -19.55
N VAL A 5 -18.72 -20.58 -20.45
CA VAL A 5 -17.47 -19.81 -20.60
C VAL A 5 -17.70 -18.35 -21.01
N GLY A 6 -18.89 -18.02 -21.52
CA GLY A 6 -19.26 -16.66 -21.89
C GLY A 6 -18.42 -16.15 -23.06
N SER A 7 -17.87 -14.95 -22.93
CA SER A 7 -17.04 -14.34 -23.96
C SER A 7 -15.55 -14.66 -23.73
N PRO A 8 -14.81 -15.16 -24.74
CA PRO A 8 -13.36 -15.34 -24.65
C PRO A 8 -12.59 -14.00 -24.55
N LEU A 9 -13.28 -12.87 -24.79
CA LEU A 9 -12.74 -11.52 -24.60
C LEU A 9 -13.02 -10.97 -23.19
N ALA A 10 -13.65 -11.74 -22.31
CA ALA A 10 -13.91 -11.32 -20.94
C ALA A 10 -12.60 -11.19 -20.14
N LYS A 11 -12.66 -10.36 -19.08
CA LYS A 11 -11.50 -10.03 -18.24
C LYS A 11 -10.78 -11.27 -17.70
N ASP A 12 -11.54 -12.31 -17.34
CA ASP A 12 -11.04 -13.56 -16.75
C ASP A 12 -10.13 -14.36 -17.70
N PHE A 13 -10.21 -14.12 -19.02
CA PHE A 13 -9.41 -14.82 -20.02
C PHE A 13 -8.21 -13.99 -20.51
N LEU A 14 -8.09 -12.71 -20.16
CA LEU A 14 -7.01 -11.84 -20.64
C LEU A 14 -5.61 -12.33 -20.21
N THR A 15 -5.51 -12.88 -19.00
CA THR A 15 -4.26 -13.47 -18.51
C THR A 15 -3.88 -14.70 -19.34
N LYS A 16 -4.86 -15.56 -19.66
CA LYS A 16 -4.65 -16.76 -20.49
C LYS A 16 -4.22 -16.42 -21.92
N VAL A 17 -4.71 -15.31 -22.48
CA VAL A 17 -4.23 -14.78 -23.77
C VAL A 17 -2.76 -14.36 -23.66
N THR A 18 -2.37 -13.73 -22.55
CA THR A 18 -0.99 -13.26 -22.33
C THR A 18 -0.02 -14.43 -22.15
N ASP A 19 -0.43 -15.45 -21.39
CA ASP A 19 0.38 -16.63 -21.10
C ASP A 19 0.44 -17.61 -22.29
N GLY A 20 -0.21 -17.29 -23.41
CA GLY A 20 -0.30 -18.13 -24.59
C GLY A 20 -1.18 -19.37 -24.43
N ILE A 21 -1.88 -19.52 -23.30
CA ILE A 21 -2.82 -20.61 -23.04
C ILE A 21 -4.06 -20.49 -23.94
N LEU A 22 -4.49 -19.28 -24.25
CA LEU A 22 -5.61 -19.00 -25.15
C LEU A 22 -5.13 -18.25 -26.39
N GLN A 23 -5.18 -18.90 -27.54
CA GLN A 23 -4.78 -18.35 -28.84
C GLN A 23 -5.80 -18.73 -29.91
N ALA A 24 -5.91 -17.92 -30.95
CA ALA A 24 -6.57 -18.34 -32.18
C ALA A 24 -5.64 -19.29 -32.95
N GLY A 25 -6.19 -20.36 -33.53
CA GLY A 25 -5.43 -21.37 -34.27
C GLY A 25 -4.66 -20.78 -35.46
N ASP A 26 -5.33 -20.58 -36.60
CA ASP A 26 -4.66 -20.20 -37.85
C ASP A 26 -5.00 -18.78 -38.34
N ASN A 27 -5.46 -17.90 -37.45
CA ASN A 27 -5.85 -16.54 -37.83
C ASN A 27 -5.04 -15.46 -37.10
N PRO A 28 -4.00 -14.89 -37.76
CA PRO A 28 -3.20 -13.80 -37.20
C PRO A 28 -4.01 -12.56 -36.83
N GLN A 29 -5.10 -12.26 -37.55
CA GLN A 29 -5.97 -11.12 -37.24
C GLN A 29 -6.78 -11.36 -35.96
N ALA A 30 -7.23 -12.60 -35.73
CA ALA A 30 -7.93 -12.95 -34.49
C ALA A 30 -7.00 -12.83 -33.27
N ASN A 31 -5.74 -13.26 -33.39
CA ASN A 31 -4.73 -13.04 -32.35
C ASN A 31 -4.46 -11.54 -32.10
N ARG A 32 -4.47 -10.73 -33.16
CA ARG A 32 -4.38 -9.26 -33.04
C ARG A 32 -5.58 -8.66 -32.32
N VAL A 33 -6.80 -9.14 -32.56
CA VAL A 33 -8.01 -8.70 -31.85
C VAL A 33 -7.94 -9.06 -30.37
N LEU A 34 -7.47 -10.26 -30.02
CA LEU A 34 -7.27 -10.67 -28.63
C LEU A 34 -6.30 -9.74 -27.90
N LEU A 35 -5.19 -9.39 -28.56
CA LEU A 35 -4.20 -8.45 -28.03
C LEU A 35 -4.78 -7.03 -27.87
N LEU A 36 -5.50 -6.52 -28.87
CA LEU A 36 -6.13 -5.19 -28.80
C LEU A 36 -7.20 -5.12 -27.69
N SER A 37 -7.99 -6.18 -27.52
CA SER A 37 -8.98 -6.28 -26.46
C SER A 37 -8.33 -6.15 -25.07
N LYS A 38 -7.19 -6.81 -24.87
CA LYS A 38 -6.38 -6.69 -23.65
C LYS A 38 -5.92 -5.24 -23.44
N ILE A 39 -5.33 -4.64 -24.46
CA ILE A 39 -4.77 -3.28 -24.41
C ILE A 39 -5.83 -2.24 -24.01
N ILE A 40 -7.05 -2.41 -24.51
CA ILE A 40 -8.16 -1.46 -24.32
C ILE A 40 -8.99 -1.77 -23.05
N SER A 41 -8.84 -2.97 -22.45
CA SER A 41 -9.66 -3.42 -21.32
C SER A 41 -9.61 -2.47 -20.11
N TYR A 42 -8.43 -1.94 -19.79
CA TYR A 42 -8.27 -0.95 -18.73
C TYR A 42 -9.01 0.35 -19.08
N TRP A 43 -8.76 0.87 -20.28
CA TRP A 43 -9.35 2.13 -20.76
C TRP A 43 -10.89 2.10 -20.75
N LYS A 44 -11.52 0.99 -21.13
CA LYS A 44 -13.00 0.85 -21.11
C LYS A 44 -13.60 1.18 -19.74
N ASN A 45 -12.91 0.82 -18.66
CA ASN A 45 -13.39 1.05 -17.30
C ASN A 45 -12.92 2.41 -16.73
N ALA A 46 -11.85 2.99 -17.28
CA ALA A 46 -11.24 4.21 -16.76
C ALA A 46 -11.75 5.47 -17.48
N ARG A 47 -12.04 5.39 -18.79
CA ARG A 47 -12.36 6.55 -19.65
C ARG A 47 -13.41 7.47 -19.07
N ASP A 48 -14.58 6.93 -18.72
CA ASP A 48 -15.70 7.76 -18.29
C ASP A 48 -15.43 8.39 -16.91
N ARG A 49 -14.68 7.71 -16.05
CA ARG A 49 -14.20 8.23 -14.75
C ARG A 49 -13.17 9.35 -14.94
N ILE A 50 -12.27 9.21 -15.91
CA ILE A 50 -11.24 10.22 -16.25
C ILE A 50 -11.89 11.45 -16.88
N ALA A 51 -12.78 11.27 -17.85
CA ALA A 51 -13.42 12.37 -18.56
C ALA A 51 -14.38 13.18 -17.68
N SER A 52 -14.92 12.57 -16.62
CA SER A 52 -15.83 13.21 -15.67
C SER A 52 -15.13 13.85 -14.46
N GLN A 53 -13.79 13.95 -14.49
CA GLN A 53 -13.05 14.63 -13.43
C GLN A 53 -13.42 16.12 -13.37
N MET A 54 -13.48 16.66 -12.15
CA MET A 54 -13.72 18.07 -11.94
C MET A 54 -12.42 18.83 -12.18
N VAL A 55 -12.35 19.55 -13.30
CA VAL A 55 -11.22 20.38 -13.67
C VAL A 55 -11.58 21.84 -13.42
N VAL A 56 -10.73 22.55 -12.71
CA VAL A 56 -10.84 23.99 -12.48
C VAL A 56 -9.66 24.66 -13.18
N TRP A 57 -9.96 25.54 -14.13
CA TRP A 57 -8.95 26.32 -14.84
C TRP A 57 -8.68 27.64 -14.13
N PHE A 58 -7.43 28.07 -14.12
CA PHE A 58 -6.99 29.31 -13.50
C PHE A 58 -6.85 30.41 -14.55
N THR A 59 -7.24 31.62 -14.17
CA THR A 59 -6.91 32.81 -14.93
C THR A 59 -5.50 33.29 -14.58
N LYS A 60 -4.92 34.16 -15.40
CA LYS A 60 -3.60 34.76 -15.09
C LYS A 60 -3.60 35.54 -13.77
N SER A 61 -4.73 36.08 -13.32
CA SER A 61 -4.81 36.77 -12.02
C SER A 61 -4.80 35.81 -10.82
N ASP A 62 -5.14 34.53 -11.02
CA ASP A 62 -5.16 33.53 -9.95
C ASP A 62 -3.77 32.91 -9.69
N LEU A 63 -2.85 33.08 -10.63
CA LEU A 63 -1.53 32.47 -10.61
C LEU A 63 -0.48 33.43 -10.04
N PRO A 64 0.53 32.92 -9.32
CA PRO A 64 1.67 33.72 -8.92
C PRO A 64 2.55 34.04 -10.13
N GLU A 65 3.27 35.17 -10.07
CA GLU A 65 4.15 35.63 -11.16
C GLU A 65 5.20 34.59 -11.59
N THR A 66 5.65 33.74 -10.65
CA THR A 66 6.61 32.65 -10.92
C THR A 66 6.07 31.60 -11.90
N VAL A 67 4.75 31.46 -12.01
CA VAL A 67 4.06 30.50 -12.88
C VAL A 67 3.68 31.14 -14.22
N HIS A 68 3.69 32.48 -14.32
CA HIS A 68 3.35 33.20 -15.54
C HIS A 68 4.38 32.91 -16.63
N ASP A 69 4.05 32.00 -17.54
CA ASP A 69 4.87 31.77 -18.71
C ASP A 69 4.51 32.73 -19.86
N ARG A 70 5.51 33.10 -20.66
CA ARG A 70 5.32 33.95 -21.84
C ARG A 70 4.60 33.20 -22.96
N ASP A 71 4.79 31.88 -23.02
CA ASP A 71 4.11 30.97 -23.93
C ASP A 71 2.87 30.40 -23.22
N SER A 72 1.70 30.97 -23.53
CA SER A 72 0.43 30.74 -22.83
C SER A 72 0.06 29.26 -22.70
N SER A 73 0.38 28.66 -21.56
CA SER A 73 -0.15 27.35 -21.16
C SER A 73 -1.30 27.59 -20.20
N ASP A 74 -2.47 27.03 -20.50
CA ASP A 74 -3.60 27.05 -19.57
C ASP A 74 -3.25 26.20 -18.35
N TYR A 75 -3.25 26.81 -17.17
CA TYR A 75 -3.07 26.09 -15.92
C TYR A 75 -4.42 25.71 -15.35
N GLY A 76 -4.53 24.48 -14.89
CA GLY A 76 -5.71 23.99 -14.20
C GLY A 76 -5.33 23.00 -13.12
N VAL A 77 -6.28 22.76 -12.22
CA VAL A 77 -6.17 21.74 -11.19
C VAL A 77 -7.34 20.77 -11.34
N ILE A 78 -7.04 19.49 -11.14
CA ILE A 78 -8.07 18.47 -10.98
C ILE A 78 -8.38 18.41 -9.49
N LEU A 79 -9.66 18.53 -9.13
CA LEU A 79 -10.13 18.39 -7.75
C LEU A 79 -10.85 17.04 -7.60
N PRO A 80 -10.17 16.00 -7.08
CA PRO A 80 -10.81 14.72 -6.84
C PRO A 80 -11.93 14.88 -5.81
N ARG A 81 -13.10 14.29 -6.09
CA ARG A 81 -14.23 14.24 -5.14
C ARG A 81 -14.02 13.15 -4.10
N LEU A 82 -12.96 13.31 -3.32
CA LEU A 82 -12.53 12.34 -2.33
C LEU A 82 -13.46 12.36 -1.12
N ILE A 83 -13.98 11.20 -0.75
CA ILE A 83 -14.77 11.02 0.47
C ILE A 83 -13.82 10.54 1.57
N PRO A 84 -13.46 11.39 2.56
CA PRO A 84 -12.65 10.94 3.69
C PRO A 84 -13.44 9.92 4.51
N ALA A 85 -12.76 8.88 5.00
CA ALA A 85 -13.40 7.79 5.74
C ALA A 85 -14.62 7.15 5.05
N GLY A 86 -14.59 7.05 3.71
CA GLY A 86 -15.67 6.46 2.92
C GLY A 86 -15.84 4.95 3.08
N THR A 87 -14.83 4.24 3.61
CA THR A 87 -14.92 2.80 3.93
C THR A 87 -15.06 2.56 5.45
N VAL A 88 -15.51 1.37 5.83
CA VAL A 88 -15.50 0.90 7.23
C VAL A 88 -14.09 0.98 7.85
N THR A 89 -13.06 0.77 7.03
CA THR A 89 -11.64 0.86 7.43
C THR A 89 -11.13 2.30 7.50
N ARG A 90 -12.01 3.29 7.33
CA ARG A 90 -11.73 4.74 7.29
C ARG A 90 -10.84 5.17 6.14
N ARG A 91 -10.63 4.31 5.14
CA ARG A 91 -9.93 4.72 3.92
C ARG A 91 -10.77 5.71 3.15
N ALA A 92 -10.08 6.63 2.50
CA ALA A 92 -10.70 7.51 1.54
C ALA A 92 -11.26 6.71 0.35
N VAL A 93 -12.33 7.24 -0.26
CA VAL A 93 -12.91 6.68 -1.48
C VAL A 93 -12.95 7.75 -2.54
N GLU A 94 -12.29 7.48 -3.67
CA GLU A 94 -12.44 8.22 -4.91
C GLU A 94 -12.17 7.22 -6.05
N PRO A 95 -13.08 7.11 -7.03
CA PRO A 95 -13.05 6.01 -8.00
C PRO A 95 -11.96 6.11 -9.05
N THR A 96 -11.21 7.20 -9.18
CA THR A 96 -10.29 7.43 -10.31
C THR A 96 -8.85 7.40 -9.83
N TRP A 97 -8.47 8.35 -8.98
CA TRP A 97 -7.15 8.58 -8.43
C TRP A 97 -6.75 7.52 -7.41
N LEU A 98 -7.65 7.09 -6.52
CA LEU A 98 -7.34 6.01 -5.56
C LEU A 98 -7.35 4.62 -6.19
N THR A 99 -7.64 4.52 -7.50
CA THR A 99 -7.52 3.28 -8.28
C THR A 99 -6.61 3.44 -9.49
N ALA A 100 -5.91 4.57 -9.58
CA ALA A 100 -5.07 4.89 -10.72
C ALA A 100 -3.90 3.91 -10.80
N SER A 101 -3.74 3.26 -11.95
CA SER A 101 -2.62 2.34 -12.16
C SER A 101 -1.31 3.10 -12.40
N ASN A 102 -0.21 2.37 -12.28
CA ASN A 102 1.06 2.79 -12.87
C ASN A 102 1.03 2.62 -14.40
N ALA A 103 1.98 3.21 -15.10
CA ALA A 103 2.09 3.09 -16.55
C ALA A 103 2.49 1.66 -16.96
N TYR A 104 1.71 1.06 -17.86
CA TYR A 104 1.96 -0.25 -18.43
C TYR A 104 2.02 -0.17 -19.95
N LYS A 105 3.08 -0.75 -20.53
CA LYS A 105 3.31 -0.76 -21.99
C LYS A 105 2.20 -1.42 -22.80
N ASP A 106 1.38 -2.25 -22.15
CA ASP A 106 0.30 -3.02 -22.76
C ASP A 106 -1.09 -2.51 -22.36
N ARG A 107 -1.24 -1.28 -21.84
CA ARG A 107 -2.54 -0.72 -21.41
C ARG A 107 -2.69 0.75 -21.80
N VAL A 108 -3.73 1.06 -22.57
CA VAL A 108 -4.10 2.44 -22.94
C VAL A 108 -4.56 3.22 -21.70
N GLY A 109 -4.04 4.44 -21.53
CA GLY A 109 -4.41 5.38 -20.46
C GLY A 109 -3.92 4.97 -19.06
N SER A 110 -3.02 3.99 -18.98
CA SER A 110 -2.43 3.56 -17.71
C SER A 110 -1.43 4.58 -17.14
N GLU A 111 -0.95 5.51 -17.97
CA GLU A 111 -0.07 6.63 -17.67
C GLU A 111 -0.77 7.86 -17.08
N LEU A 112 -2.07 7.78 -16.75
CA LEU A 112 -2.87 8.91 -16.27
C LEU A 112 -2.18 9.74 -15.19
N LYS A 113 -1.54 9.08 -14.20
CA LYS A 113 -0.82 9.77 -13.13
C LYS A 113 0.21 10.75 -13.69
N SER A 114 1.04 10.30 -14.64
CA SER A 114 2.14 11.10 -15.19
C SER A 114 1.68 12.28 -16.06
N MET A 115 0.42 12.33 -16.44
CA MET A 115 -0.15 13.49 -17.14
C MET A 115 -0.44 14.65 -16.18
N VAL A 116 -0.44 14.41 -14.86
CA VAL A 116 -0.53 15.46 -13.84
C VAL A 116 0.87 16.02 -13.60
N GLN A 117 1.04 17.30 -13.93
CA GLN A 117 2.32 18.01 -13.84
C GLN A 117 2.23 19.11 -12.77
N ALA A 118 3.34 19.34 -12.07
CA ALA A 118 3.49 20.49 -11.21
C ALA A 118 3.57 21.77 -12.06
N PRO A 119 2.98 22.89 -11.60
CA PRO A 119 3.19 24.17 -12.25
C PRO A 119 4.67 24.60 -12.16
N LYS A 120 5.08 25.48 -13.07
CA LYS A 120 6.44 26.03 -13.09
C LYS A 120 6.82 26.63 -11.73
N GLY A 121 8.02 26.32 -11.25
CA GLY A 121 8.48 26.77 -9.93
C GLY A 121 7.99 25.88 -8.77
N TYR A 122 7.34 24.75 -9.05
CA TYR A 122 6.93 23.76 -8.06
C TYR A 122 7.40 22.35 -8.44
N HIS A 123 7.46 21.47 -7.43
CA HIS A 123 7.74 20.04 -7.56
C HIS A 123 6.72 19.24 -6.76
N ILE A 124 6.46 18.02 -7.19
CA ILE A 124 5.77 17.00 -6.41
C ILE A 124 6.82 16.25 -5.60
N VAL A 125 6.68 16.33 -4.28
CA VAL A 125 7.53 15.63 -3.31
C VAL A 125 6.72 14.55 -2.63
N GLY A 126 7.21 13.32 -2.57
CA GLY A 126 6.53 12.28 -1.83
C GLY A 126 7.26 10.96 -1.77
N ALA A 127 6.68 10.01 -1.06
CA ALA A 127 7.27 8.69 -0.85
C ALA A 127 6.19 7.61 -0.80
N ASP A 128 6.60 6.37 -1.02
CA ASP A 128 5.82 5.17 -0.76
C ASP A 128 6.26 4.59 0.59
N VAL A 129 5.32 4.22 1.46
CA VAL A 129 5.63 3.60 2.75
C VAL A 129 5.85 2.10 2.55
N ASP A 130 7.11 1.70 2.43
CA ASP A 130 7.49 0.30 2.23
C ASP A 130 6.82 -0.65 3.23
N SER A 131 6.01 -1.55 2.66
CA SER A 131 5.36 -2.64 3.38
C SER A 131 4.61 -2.18 4.65
N GLN A 132 3.95 -1.03 4.59
CA GLN A 132 3.28 -0.39 5.75
C GLN A 132 2.43 -1.36 6.57
N GLU A 133 1.48 -2.04 5.94
CA GLU A 133 0.55 -2.94 6.62
C GLU A 133 1.26 -4.17 7.21
N LEU A 134 2.32 -4.64 6.53
CA LEU A 134 3.14 -5.76 7.00
C LEU A 134 3.96 -5.37 8.22
N TRP A 135 4.53 -4.16 8.23
CA TRP A 135 5.25 -3.63 9.40
C TRP A 135 4.32 -3.41 10.59
N ILE A 136 3.12 -2.88 10.37
CA ILE A 136 2.10 -2.76 11.43
C ILE A 136 1.74 -4.13 11.98
N ALA A 137 1.55 -5.12 11.11
CA ALA A 137 1.28 -6.49 11.53
C ALA A 137 2.44 -7.11 12.31
N SER A 138 3.69 -6.86 11.90
CA SER A 138 4.89 -7.38 12.57
C SER A 138 5.10 -6.74 13.95
N ILE A 139 4.99 -5.42 14.05
CA ILE A 139 5.19 -4.71 15.32
C ILE A 139 4.11 -5.05 16.35
N LEU A 140 2.88 -5.35 15.92
CA LEU A 140 1.83 -5.87 16.80
C LEU A 140 2.14 -7.26 17.34
N ALA A 141 2.80 -8.10 16.54
CA ALA A 141 3.24 -9.42 16.96
C ALA A 141 4.37 -9.31 18.00
N ASP A 142 5.36 -8.46 17.72
CA ASP A 142 6.50 -8.20 18.60
C ASP A 142 6.06 -7.60 19.94
N ALA A 143 5.16 -6.62 19.90
CA ALA A 143 4.53 -6.03 21.09
C ALA A 143 3.77 -7.08 21.93
N HIS A 144 3.03 -7.98 21.28
CA HIS A 144 2.32 -9.04 22.01
C HIS A 144 3.27 -10.08 22.62
N PHE A 145 4.41 -10.37 21.98
CA PHE A 145 5.29 -11.43 22.44
C PHE A 145 6.20 -10.99 23.59
N ALA A 146 6.95 -9.90 23.40
CA ALA A 146 7.98 -9.49 24.36
C ALA A 146 8.25 -7.98 24.37
N GLU A 147 7.43 -7.16 23.70
CA GLU A 147 7.64 -5.70 23.59
C GLU A 147 9.04 -5.32 23.08
N MET A 148 9.58 -6.13 22.16
CA MET A 148 10.92 -5.97 21.60
C MET A 148 10.89 -6.17 20.09
N HIS A 149 11.46 -5.24 19.32
CA HIS A 149 11.48 -5.33 17.86
C HIS A 149 12.16 -6.61 17.37
N GLY A 150 11.53 -7.29 16.40
CA GLY A 150 12.09 -8.48 15.77
C GLY A 150 12.12 -9.73 16.64
N CYS A 151 11.47 -9.72 17.80
CA CYS A 151 11.43 -10.87 18.70
C CYS A 151 10.56 -12.03 18.18
N THR A 152 9.65 -11.76 17.24
CA THR A 152 8.88 -12.78 16.54
C THR A 152 9.45 -13.10 15.16
N ALA A 153 9.12 -14.27 14.60
CA ALA A 153 9.57 -14.64 13.26
C ALA A 153 9.10 -13.65 12.18
N ILE A 154 7.85 -13.16 12.26
CA ILE A 154 7.35 -12.10 11.38
C ILE A 154 8.09 -10.77 11.60
N GLY A 155 8.35 -10.38 12.84
CA GLY A 155 9.17 -9.21 13.18
C GLY A 155 10.54 -9.29 12.51
N TRP A 156 11.26 -10.39 12.72
CA TRP A 156 12.59 -10.61 12.17
C TRP A 156 12.59 -10.61 10.64
N MET A 157 11.65 -11.34 10.01
CA MET A 157 11.51 -11.37 8.55
C MET A 157 11.18 -9.99 7.95
N THR A 158 10.52 -9.11 8.71
CA THR A 158 10.17 -7.77 8.24
C THR A 158 11.33 -6.79 8.39
N LEU A 159 12.11 -6.90 9.47
CA LEU A 159 13.22 -5.99 9.76
C LEU A 159 14.54 -6.36 9.07
N GLN A 160 14.81 -7.64 8.90
CA GLN A 160 16.09 -8.19 8.40
C GLN A 160 15.93 -9.14 7.20
N GLY A 161 14.70 -9.44 6.79
CA GLY A 161 14.44 -10.31 5.65
C GLY A 161 14.94 -9.69 4.35
N ASN A 162 15.66 -10.49 3.56
CA ASN A 162 16.23 -10.06 2.29
C ASN A 162 15.62 -10.88 1.14
N LYS A 163 15.11 -10.16 0.13
CA LYS A 163 14.55 -10.76 -1.09
C LYS A 163 15.58 -11.57 -1.88
N ALA A 164 16.81 -11.08 -2.01
CA ALA A 164 17.87 -11.72 -2.78
C ALA A 164 18.33 -13.05 -2.14
N VAL A 165 18.36 -13.11 -0.81
CA VAL A 165 18.73 -14.31 -0.05
C VAL A 165 17.51 -15.21 0.22
N GLY A 166 16.31 -14.75 -0.13
CA GLY A 166 15.07 -15.48 0.06
C GLY A 166 14.70 -15.69 1.54
N THR A 167 15.15 -14.79 2.42
CA THR A 167 14.83 -14.80 3.86
C THR A 167 13.62 -13.94 4.20
N ASP A 168 13.13 -13.13 3.25
CA ASP A 168 11.88 -12.37 3.42
C ASP A 168 10.65 -13.29 3.46
N MET A 169 9.58 -12.82 4.11
CA MET A 169 8.34 -13.57 4.34
C MET A 169 7.76 -14.15 3.03
N HIS A 170 7.76 -13.38 1.94
CA HIS A 170 7.17 -13.84 0.68
C HIS A 170 7.99 -14.98 0.08
N SER A 171 9.32 -14.89 0.12
CA SER A 171 10.19 -15.95 -0.37
C SER A 171 10.10 -17.22 0.47
N ARG A 172 10.02 -17.10 1.80
CA ARG A 172 9.80 -18.26 2.70
C ARG A 172 8.49 -18.98 2.41
N THR A 173 7.42 -18.22 2.20
CA THR A 173 6.09 -18.76 1.85
C THR A 173 6.12 -19.44 0.47
N ALA A 174 6.74 -18.77 -0.51
CA ALA A 174 6.93 -19.29 -1.85
C ALA A 174 7.66 -20.64 -1.85
N ALA A 175 8.76 -20.76 -1.11
CA ALA A 175 9.53 -21.98 -0.98
C ALA A 175 8.75 -23.11 -0.29
N SER A 176 7.93 -22.81 0.72
CA SER A 176 7.15 -23.82 1.44
C SER A 176 6.06 -24.48 0.56
N VAL A 177 5.45 -23.70 -0.33
CA VAL A 177 4.30 -24.13 -1.14
C VAL A 177 4.67 -24.47 -2.59
N GLY A 178 5.86 -24.07 -3.04
CA GLY A 178 6.35 -24.29 -4.41
C GLY A 178 5.69 -23.36 -5.42
N ILE A 179 5.58 -22.07 -5.10
CA ILE A 179 4.98 -21.02 -5.96
C ILE A 179 5.97 -19.88 -6.17
N SER A 180 5.67 -18.97 -7.11
CA SER A 180 6.51 -17.77 -7.28
C SER A 180 6.36 -16.81 -6.10
N ARG A 181 7.37 -15.94 -5.89
CA ARG A 181 7.32 -14.92 -4.84
C ARG A 181 6.14 -13.97 -5.00
N ASP A 182 5.79 -13.60 -6.23
CA ASP A 182 4.66 -12.71 -6.50
C ASP A 182 3.31 -13.38 -6.20
N GLN A 183 3.19 -14.67 -6.49
CA GLN A 183 2.03 -15.47 -6.09
C GLN A 183 1.95 -15.59 -4.55
N ALA A 184 3.08 -15.80 -3.88
CA ALA A 184 3.15 -15.85 -2.42
C ALA A 184 2.80 -14.49 -1.78
N LYS A 185 3.16 -13.37 -2.42
CA LYS A 185 2.75 -12.02 -1.99
C LYS A 185 1.23 -11.92 -1.91
N VAL A 186 0.51 -12.32 -2.96
CA VAL A 186 -0.96 -12.32 -2.99
C VAL A 186 -1.55 -13.16 -1.86
N ILE A 187 -1.00 -14.36 -1.62
CA ILE A 187 -1.49 -15.26 -0.56
C ILE A 187 -1.22 -14.69 0.83
N ASN A 188 -0.02 -14.14 1.09
CA ASN A 188 0.33 -13.60 2.40
C ASN A 188 -0.55 -12.42 2.77
N TYR A 189 -0.75 -11.47 1.86
CA TYR A 189 -1.66 -10.35 2.12
C TYR A 189 -3.09 -10.84 2.40
N ALA A 190 -3.62 -11.73 1.57
CA ALA A 190 -4.96 -12.28 1.81
C ALA A 190 -5.07 -12.96 3.19
N ARG A 191 -4.02 -13.69 3.61
CA ARG A 191 -3.97 -14.41 4.90
C ARG A 191 -3.89 -13.46 6.09
N ILE A 192 -3.08 -12.40 6.02
CA ILE A 192 -3.01 -11.34 7.04
C ILE A 192 -4.39 -10.68 7.21
N TYR A 193 -5.13 -10.50 6.11
CA TYR A 193 -6.51 -9.99 6.13
C TYR A 193 -7.59 -11.02 6.52
N GLY A 194 -7.20 -12.17 7.08
CA GLY A 194 -8.14 -13.15 7.62
C GLY A 194 -8.73 -14.11 6.58
N ALA A 195 -8.16 -14.22 5.38
CA ALA A 195 -8.52 -15.31 4.48
C ALA A 195 -8.19 -16.66 5.11
N GLY A 196 -9.07 -17.65 4.90
CA GLY A 196 -8.91 -19.01 5.41
C GLY A 196 -8.31 -19.98 4.40
N GLN A 197 -8.03 -21.21 4.86
CA GLN A 197 -7.47 -22.29 4.02
C GLN A 197 -8.24 -22.53 2.70
N PRO A 198 -9.59 -22.51 2.65
CA PRO A 198 -10.32 -22.73 1.38
C PRO A 198 -10.08 -21.64 0.34
N PHE A 199 -9.73 -20.43 0.75
CA PHE A 199 -9.37 -19.35 -0.17
C PHE A 199 -7.97 -19.60 -0.76
N ALA A 200 -7.00 -19.96 0.09
CA ALA A 200 -5.65 -20.28 -0.37
C ALA A 200 -5.63 -21.50 -1.30
N GLN A 201 -6.40 -22.55 -1.01
CA GLN A 201 -6.54 -23.71 -1.88
C GLN A 201 -7.01 -23.31 -3.30
N ARG A 202 -8.04 -22.46 -3.39
CA ARG A 202 -8.55 -21.96 -4.68
C ARG A 202 -7.49 -21.15 -5.43
N LEU A 203 -6.76 -20.27 -4.74
CA LEU A 203 -5.67 -19.51 -5.36
C LEU A 203 -4.54 -20.41 -5.87
N LEU A 204 -4.14 -21.43 -5.10
CA LEU A 204 -3.10 -22.36 -5.53
C LEU A 204 -3.48 -23.12 -6.81
N MET A 205 -4.74 -23.55 -6.92
CA MET A 205 -5.26 -24.19 -8.14
C MET A 205 -5.37 -23.21 -9.33
N GLN A 206 -5.59 -21.92 -9.05
CA GLN A 206 -5.57 -20.88 -10.10
C GLN A 206 -4.15 -20.61 -10.60
N PHE A 207 -3.16 -20.61 -9.70
CA PHE A 207 -1.75 -20.40 -10.05
C PHE A 207 -1.12 -21.60 -10.75
N ASN A 208 -1.59 -22.82 -10.46
CA ASN A 208 -1.13 -24.03 -11.11
C ASN A 208 -2.30 -24.94 -11.46
N HIS A 209 -2.68 -24.96 -12.75
CA HIS A 209 -3.79 -25.76 -13.26
C HIS A 209 -3.57 -27.28 -13.22
N ARG A 210 -2.32 -27.73 -13.00
CA ARG A 210 -2.00 -29.16 -12.83
C ARG A 210 -2.16 -29.63 -11.39
N LEU A 211 -2.35 -28.70 -10.45
CA LEU A 211 -2.50 -29.00 -9.03
C LEU A 211 -3.91 -29.51 -8.76
N ASP A 212 -4.03 -30.75 -8.28
CA ASP A 212 -5.32 -31.29 -7.88
C ASP A 212 -5.83 -30.64 -6.58
N ALA A 213 -7.13 -30.79 -6.30
CA ALA A 213 -7.75 -30.19 -5.14
C ALA A 213 -7.20 -30.72 -3.81
N GLN A 214 -6.77 -31.99 -3.76
CA GLN A 214 -6.29 -32.66 -2.55
C GLN A 214 -4.86 -32.21 -2.22
N GLU A 215 -4.00 -32.12 -3.22
CA GLU A 215 -2.64 -31.60 -3.13
C GLU A 215 -2.69 -30.11 -2.74
N ALA A 216 -3.58 -29.33 -3.37
CA ALA A 216 -3.79 -27.93 -3.02
C ALA A 216 -4.25 -27.76 -1.56
N SER A 217 -5.15 -28.62 -1.09
CA SER A 217 -5.61 -28.64 0.30
C SER A 217 -4.47 -28.96 1.27
N THR A 218 -3.65 -29.96 0.94
CA THR A 218 -2.50 -30.37 1.75
C THR A 218 -1.46 -29.25 1.85
N LYS A 219 -1.13 -28.62 0.71
CA LYS A 219 -0.24 -27.47 0.64
C LYS A 219 -0.76 -26.28 1.45
N ALA A 220 -2.05 -25.95 1.30
CA ALA A 220 -2.69 -24.89 2.08
C ALA A 220 -2.65 -25.19 3.58
N LYS A 221 -2.99 -26.41 4.01
CA LYS A 221 -2.93 -26.82 5.43
C LYS A 221 -1.51 -26.68 5.99
N LYS A 222 -0.50 -27.19 5.28
CA LYS A 222 0.91 -27.08 5.68
C LYS A 222 1.33 -25.62 5.83
N MET A 223 1.00 -24.78 4.86
CA MET A 223 1.30 -23.35 4.90
C MET A 223 0.65 -22.65 6.10
N TYR A 224 -0.64 -22.89 6.35
CA TYR A 224 -1.34 -22.28 7.50
C TYR A 224 -0.80 -22.78 8.84
N ALA A 225 -0.44 -24.06 8.95
CA ALA A 225 0.17 -24.61 10.16
C ALA A 225 1.54 -23.98 10.44
N GLN A 226 2.39 -23.81 9.43
CA GLN A 226 3.71 -23.17 9.60
C GLN A 226 3.63 -21.68 9.92
N THR A 227 2.58 -21.01 9.43
CA THR A 227 2.46 -19.56 9.54
C THR A 227 1.53 -19.14 10.66
N LYS A 228 0.23 -19.45 10.56
CA LYS A 228 -0.76 -19.12 11.59
C LYS A 228 -0.59 -20.00 12.83
N GLY A 229 -0.12 -21.23 12.68
CA GLY A 229 0.03 -22.18 13.79
C GLY A 229 -1.19 -23.08 13.95
N VAL A 230 -1.29 -23.72 15.11
CA VAL A 230 -2.41 -24.56 15.52
C VAL A 230 -3.22 -23.88 16.62
N ARG A 231 -4.53 -24.15 16.69
CA ARG A 231 -5.38 -23.66 17.77
C ARG A 231 -5.22 -24.54 19.00
N VAL A 232 -4.74 -23.96 20.09
CA VAL A 232 -4.62 -24.62 21.39
C VAL A 232 -5.61 -24.00 22.39
N ALA A 233 -6.12 -24.82 23.30
CA ALA A 233 -6.96 -24.33 24.39
C ALA A 233 -6.05 -23.75 25.48
N VAL A 234 -6.36 -22.54 25.95
CA VAL A 234 -5.60 -21.92 27.05
C VAL A 234 -6.23 -22.35 28.37
N PRO A 235 -5.46 -22.92 29.31
CA PRO A 235 -5.95 -23.16 30.67
C PRO A 235 -6.08 -21.83 31.43
N GLU A 236 -7.15 -21.65 32.19
CA GLU A 236 -7.26 -20.54 33.15
C GLU A 236 -6.66 -20.95 34.48
N VAL A 237 -5.93 -20.03 35.12
CA VAL A 237 -5.46 -20.24 36.49
C VAL A 237 -6.56 -19.75 37.43
N VAL A 238 -7.32 -20.69 37.99
CA VAL A 238 -8.32 -20.42 39.04
C VAL A 238 -7.73 -20.94 40.34
N GLU A 239 -7.53 -20.06 41.33
CA GLU A 239 -6.96 -20.41 42.65
C GLU A 239 -5.61 -21.16 42.57
N GLY A 240 -4.77 -20.81 41.59
CA GLY A 240 -3.46 -21.45 41.37
C GLY A 240 -3.51 -22.78 40.63
N GLN A 241 -4.69 -23.29 40.25
CA GLN A 241 -4.85 -24.50 39.44
C GLN A 241 -5.18 -24.17 37.98
N GLN A 242 -4.54 -24.88 37.05
CA GLN A 242 -4.83 -24.79 35.62
C GLN A 242 -6.11 -25.57 35.31
N VAL A 243 -7.19 -24.85 34.99
CA VAL A 243 -8.49 -25.42 34.64
C VAL A 243 -8.78 -25.15 33.16
N PHE A 244 -9.05 -26.21 32.41
CA PHE A 244 -9.50 -26.10 31.02
C PHE A 244 -11.01 -25.95 30.97
N VAL A 245 -11.48 -24.70 30.86
CA VAL A 245 -12.92 -24.40 30.78
C VAL A 245 -13.44 -24.67 29.37
N ARG A 246 -14.42 -25.59 29.25
CA ARG A 246 -15.12 -25.88 27.98
C ARG A 246 -15.83 -24.62 27.48
N GLY A 247 -15.50 -24.16 26.27
CA GLY A 247 -16.18 -23.05 25.59
C GLY A 247 -15.42 -21.72 25.56
N LYS A 248 -14.24 -21.61 26.20
CA LYS A 248 -13.41 -20.39 26.17
C LYS A 248 -12.31 -20.38 25.10
N ARG A 249 -11.72 -19.18 24.92
CA ARG A 249 -10.87 -18.71 23.82
C ARG A 249 -9.71 -19.67 23.49
N LYS A 250 -9.64 -20.08 22.23
CA LYS A 250 -8.48 -20.80 21.68
C LYS A 250 -7.47 -19.79 21.18
N VAL A 251 -6.19 -20.01 21.39
CA VAL A 251 -5.11 -19.17 20.83
C VAL A 251 -4.35 -19.93 19.77
N TRP A 252 -3.69 -19.20 18.87
CA TRP A 252 -2.76 -19.76 17.91
C TRP A 252 -1.40 -19.97 18.55
N GLU A 253 -0.78 -21.11 18.30
CA GLU A 253 0.55 -21.47 18.78
C GLU A 253 1.37 -22.21 17.70
N GLY A 254 2.69 -22.04 17.73
CA GLY A 254 3.63 -22.81 16.90
C GLY A 254 3.79 -22.34 15.44
N GLY A 255 3.13 -21.26 15.05
CA GLY A 255 3.30 -20.64 13.73
C GLY A 255 4.13 -19.35 13.79
N SER A 256 4.77 -18.99 12.67
CA SER A 256 5.59 -17.77 12.55
C SER A 256 4.84 -16.46 12.84
N GLU A 257 3.51 -16.48 12.75
CA GLU A 257 2.61 -15.33 12.86
C GLU A 257 1.55 -15.54 13.95
N SER A 258 1.67 -16.57 14.79
CA SER A 258 0.69 -16.88 15.82
C SER A 258 0.43 -15.69 16.76
N HIS A 259 1.50 -15.01 17.20
CA HIS A 259 1.38 -13.81 18.06
C HIS A 259 0.64 -12.65 17.38
N MET A 260 0.91 -12.42 16.09
CA MET A 260 0.18 -11.43 15.29
C MET A 260 -1.33 -11.73 15.29
N PHE A 261 -1.71 -12.96 14.92
CA PHE A 261 -3.12 -13.33 14.87
C PHE A 261 -3.78 -13.31 16.24
N ASN A 262 -3.09 -13.73 17.30
CA ASN A 262 -3.61 -13.63 18.66
C ASN A 262 -3.90 -12.17 19.04
N LYS A 263 -2.99 -11.24 18.73
CA LYS A 263 -3.20 -9.81 19.00
C LYS A 263 -4.33 -9.21 18.18
N LEU A 264 -4.40 -9.52 16.88
CA LEU A 264 -5.47 -9.02 16.00
C LEU A 264 -6.84 -9.56 16.42
N GLU A 265 -6.94 -10.85 16.75
CA GLU A 265 -8.15 -11.47 17.26
C GLU A 265 -8.52 -10.92 18.65
N ALA A 266 -7.54 -10.63 19.50
CA ALA A 266 -7.75 -9.98 20.80
C ALA A 266 -8.48 -8.64 20.65
N ILE A 267 -8.03 -7.80 19.71
CA ILE A 267 -8.61 -6.49 19.43
C ILE A 267 -9.99 -6.64 18.76
N ALA A 268 -10.12 -7.51 17.75
CA ALA A 268 -11.35 -7.70 16.99
C ALA A 268 -12.53 -8.20 17.85
N ASP A 269 -12.24 -8.97 18.89
CA ASP A 269 -13.26 -9.53 19.80
C ASP A 269 -13.54 -8.65 21.02
N SER A 270 -12.78 -7.57 21.22
CA SER A 270 -13.00 -6.67 22.35
C SER A 270 -14.37 -6.00 22.24
N GLU A 271 -14.97 -5.61 23.37
CA GLU A 271 -16.32 -5.02 23.41
C GLU A 271 -16.45 -3.80 22.50
N GLU A 272 -15.42 -2.95 22.51
CA GLU A 272 -15.30 -1.78 21.63
C GLU A 272 -13.99 -1.87 20.83
N PRO A 273 -13.95 -2.59 19.68
CA PRO A 273 -12.73 -2.74 18.90
C PRO A 273 -12.16 -1.39 18.48
N ARG A 274 -10.90 -1.16 18.85
CA ARG A 274 -10.18 0.09 18.61
C ARG A 274 -8.83 -0.16 17.96
N THR A 275 -8.39 0.77 17.12
CA THR A 275 -7.02 0.73 16.62
C THR A 275 -6.03 0.94 17.77
N PRO A 276 -4.88 0.24 17.76
CA PRO A 276 -3.96 0.21 18.88
C PRO A 276 -3.16 1.51 19.06
N VAL A 277 -3.10 2.38 18.04
CA VAL A 277 -2.26 3.59 18.07
C VAL A 277 -3.06 4.84 18.40
N LEU A 278 -4.09 5.16 17.60
CA LEU A 278 -4.94 6.34 17.83
C LEU A 278 -6.26 6.02 18.55
N GLY A 279 -6.54 4.77 18.89
CA GLY A 279 -7.75 4.40 19.64
C GLY A 279 -9.05 4.59 18.84
N CYS A 280 -8.97 4.64 17.51
CA CYS A 280 -10.12 4.83 16.63
C CYS A 280 -11.03 3.60 16.69
N ARG A 281 -12.31 3.79 16.98
CA ARG A 281 -13.29 2.71 17.18
C ARG A 281 -13.92 2.27 15.86
N ILE A 282 -14.20 0.97 15.71
CA ILE A 282 -14.98 0.47 14.58
C ILE A 282 -16.42 0.99 14.63
N SER A 283 -17.14 0.95 13.51
CA SER A 283 -18.58 1.25 13.51
C SER A 283 -19.32 0.34 14.49
N ARG A 284 -20.23 0.92 15.29
CA ARG A 284 -21.07 0.21 16.26
C ARG A 284 -21.84 -0.97 15.66
N ALA A 285 -22.19 -0.90 14.38
CA ALA A 285 -22.88 -1.96 13.66
C ALA A 285 -22.03 -3.24 13.44
N LEU A 286 -20.71 -3.18 13.69
CA LEU A 286 -19.79 -4.32 13.58
C LEU A 286 -19.20 -4.74 14.93
N GLU A 287 -19.66 -4.17 16.03
CA GLU A 287 -19.21 -4.56 17.37
C GLU A 287 -19.74 -5.95 17.75
N PRO A 288 -19.00 -6.72 18.59
CA PRO A 288 -19.46 -8.02 19.03
C PRO A 288 -20.89 -8.00 19.62
N ALA A 289 -21.27 -6.94 20.33
CA ALA A 289 -22.62 -6.79 20.88
C ALA A 289 -23.73 -6.73 19.82
N ALA A 290 -23.42 -6.28 18.60
CA ALA A 290 -24.38 -6.13 17.51
C ALA A 290 -24.41 -7.34 16.56
N VAL A 291 -23.27 -8.01 16.36
CA VAL A 291 -23.12 -9.06 15.33
C VAL A 291 -22.64 -10.41 15.87
N ASP A 292 -22.38 -10.51 17.18
CA ASP A 292 -21.80 -11.67 17.85
C ASP A 292 -20.50 -12.13 17.14
N THR A 293 -20.49 -13.34 16.56
CA THR A 293 -19.35 -13.91 15.84
C THR A 293 -19.36 -13.61 14.35
N ASN A 294 -20.44 -13.01 13.83
CA ASN A 294 -20.50 -12.62 12.42
C ASN A 294 -19.45 -11.54 12.10
N PHE A 295 -18.97 -11.56 10.86
CA PHE A 295 -17.98 -10.60 10.35
C PHE A 295 -16.65 -10.55 11.13
N PHE A 296 -16.32 -11.59 11.91
CA PHE A 296 -15.07 -11.63 12.68
C PHE A 296 -13.82 -11.43 11.82
N ASN A 297 -13.73 -12.09 10.66
CA ASN A 297 -12.61 -11.89 9.72
C ASN A 297 -12.57 -10.45 9.18
N SER A 298 -13.72 -9.81 8.98
CA SER A 298 -13.80 -8.41 8.57
C SER A 298 -13.28 -7.47 9.66
N ARG A 299 -13.53 -7.78 10.93
CA ARG A 299 -12.96 -7.04 12.07
C ARG A 299 -11.45 -7.21 12.17
N ILE A 300 -10.91 -8.42 12.00
CA ILE A 300 -9.46 -8.66 11.95
C ILE A 300 -8.81 -7.80 10.86
N ASN A 301 -9.37 -7.86 9.64
CA ASN A 301 -8.89 -7.06 8.51
C ASN A 301 -8.96 -5.55 8.83
N TRP A 302 -10.07 -5.13 9.45
CA TRP A 302 -10.26 -3.74 9.87
C TRP A 302 -9.15 -3.27 10.82
N VAL A 303 -8.70 -4.08 11.78
CA VAL A 303 -7.64 -3.67 12.72
C VAL A 303 -6.38 -3.22 11.96
N VAL A 304 -5.90 -4.00 10.99
CA VAL A 304 -4.68 -3.66 10.22
C VAL A 304 -4.92 -2.46 9.30
N GLN A 305 -5.99 -2.50 8.49
CA GLN A 305 -6.25 -1.44 7.51
C GLN A 305 -6.58 -0.10 8.16
N SER A 306 -7.32 -0.12 9.26
CA SER A 306 -7.66 1.08 10.04
C SER A 306 -6.40 1.60 10.74
N SER A 307 -5.50 0.74 11.22
CA SER A 307 -4.20 1.20 11.75
C SER A 307 -3.30 1.80 10.67
N ALA A 308 -3.38 1.35 9.42
CA ALA A 308 -2.71 2.01 8.30
C ALA A 308 -3.27 3.42 8.02
N VAL A 309 -4.56 3.65 8.27
CA VAL A 309 -5.15 5.00 8.22
C VAL A 309 -4.66 5.86 9.39
N ASP A 310 -4.46 5.29 10.58
CA ASP A 310 -3.82 6.02 11.69
C ASP A 310 -2.41 6.49 11.32
N TYR A 311 -1.66 5.63 10.63
CA TYR A 311 -0.34 5.97 10.09
C TYR A 311 -0.42 7.16 9.15
N LEU A 312 -1.33 7.11 8.16
CA LEU A 312 -1.55 8.21 7.22
C LEU A 312 -1.90 9.52 7.94
N HIS A 313 -2.80 9.49 8.93
CA HIS A 313 -3.17 10.69 9.68
C HIS A 313 -1.98 11.30 10.43
N LEU A 314 -1.16 10.48 11.09
CA LEU A 314 0.05 10.95 11.76
C LEU A 314 1.04 11.55 10.77
N MET A 315 1.21 10.93 9.60
CA MET A 315 2.05 11.48 8.55
C MET A 315 1.57 12.86 8.07
N LEU A 316 0.28 12.99 7.77
CA LEU A 316 -0.28 14.25 7.27
C LEU A 316 -0.18 15.37 8.31
N ILE A 317 -0.47 15.07 9.58
CA ILE A 317 -0.40 16.05 10.67
C ILE A 317 1.05 16.44 10.94
N THR A 318 1.97 15.48 11.02
CA THR A 318 3.38 15.74 11.29
C THR A 318 4.02 16.52 10.15
N MET A 319 3.73 16.14 8.89
CA MET A 319 4.23 16.88 7.73
C MET A 319 3.71 18.32 7.71
N ARG A 320 2.41 18.51 8.00
CA ARG A 320 1.84 19.86 8.10
C ARG A 320 2.51 20.67 9.20
N TRP A 321 2.69 20.08 10.38
CA TRP A 321 3.37 20.74 11.50
C TRP A 321 4.79 21.16 11.13
N LEU A 322 5.59 20.28 10.53
CA LEU A 322 6.95 20.61 10.08
C LEU A 322 6.96 21.68 8.97
N MET A 323 6.00 21.63 8.05
CA MET A 323 5.87 22.65 7.01
C MET A 323 5.57 24.03 7.59
N ASP A 324 4.65 24.10 8.56
CA ASP A 324 4.25 25.34 9.21
C ASP A 324 5.39 25.89 10.09
N ASP A 325 6.02 25.05 10.93
CA ASP A 325 7.05 25.44 11.90
C ASP A 325 8.35 25.91 11.22
N TYR A 326 8.75 25.23 10.13
CA TYR A 326 9.96 25.58 9.40
C TYR A 326 9.70 26.48 8.19
N ALA A 327 8.47 26.93 7.94
CA ALA A 327 8.09 27.74 6.78
C ALA A 327 8.54 27.09 5.45
N ILE A 328 8.18 25.83 5.26
CA ILE A 328 8.35 25.09 4.00
C ILE A 328 7.09 25.34 3.16
N GLN A 329 7.25 25.99 2.01
CA GLN A 329 6.16 26.34 1.10
C GLN A 329 5.66 25.10 0.36
N GLY A 330 4.66 24.43 0.91
CA GLY A 330 4.03 23.30 0.25
C GLY A 330 2.66 22.96 0.82
N ARG A 331 1.97 22.04 0.14
CA ARG A 331 0.64 21.56 0.53
C ARG A 331 0.49 20.08 0.20
N PHE A 332 -0.37 19.40 0.94
CA PHE A 332 -0.83 18.07 0.58
C PHE A 332 -1.49 18.11 -0.81
N ALA A 333 -1.11 17.15 -1.67
CA ALA A 333 -1.67 17.01 -3.01
C ALA A 333 -2.62 15.81 -3.07
N VAL A 334 -2.10 14.61 -2.80
CA VAL A 334 -2.89 13.38 -2.83
C VAL A 334 -2.21 12.28 -2.01
N SER A 335 -3.01 11.35 -1.50
CA SER A 335 -2.54 10.06 -1.01
C SER A 335 -3.23 8.96 -1.80
N ILE A 336 -2.44 8.04 -2.36
CA ILE A 336 -2.91 6.94 -3.20
C ILE A 336 -2.33 5.66 -2.59
N HIS A 337 -3.19 4.83 -1.99
CA HIS A 337 -2.74 3.65 -1.24
C HIS A 337 -1.79 4.04 -0.08
N ASP A 338 -0.54 3.58 -0.14
CA ASP A 338 0.59 3.83 0.74
C ASP A 338 1.47 5.00 0.28
N GLU A 339 1.15 5.61 -0.87
CA GLU A 339 1.82 6.80 -1.38
C GLU A 339 1.22 8.07 -0.74
N VAL A 340 2.09 8.99 -0.32
CA VAL A 340 1.73 10.38 0.01
C VAL A 340 2.54 11.33 -0.86
N ARG A 341 1.86 12.35 -1.40
CA ARG A 341 2.44 13.31 -2.35
C ARG A 341 2.02 14.73 -1.96
N PHE A 342 2.98 15.64 -2.02
CA PHE A 342 2.86 17.05 -1.67
C PHE A 342 3.29 17.90 -2.86
N LEU A 343 2.61 19.01 -3.10
CA LEU A 343 3.05 20.04 -4.03
C LEU A 343 3.87 21.07 -3.25
N VAL A 344 5.11 21.30 -3.64
CA VAL A 344 6.08 22.10 -2.89
C VAL A 344 6.76 23.09 -3.83
N ALA A 345 7.03 24.31 -3.37
CA ALA A 345 7.83 25.28 -4.11
C ALA A 345 9.22 24.71 -4.40
N SER A 346 9.79 25.03 -5.56
CA SER A 346 11.07 24.46 -6.00
C SER A 346 12.20 24.74 -5.01
N GLU A 347 12.23 25.91 -4.38
CA GLU A 347 13.23 26.28 -3.38
C GLU A 347 13.24 25.36 -2.14
N ASP A 348 12.08 24.80 -1.81
CA ASP A 348 11.86 24.02 -0.60
C ASP A 348 11.79 22.51 -0.83
N ARG A 349 11.94 22.05 -2.08
CA ARG A 349 11.76 20.63 -2.45
C ARG A 349 12.61 19.66 -1.62
N TYR A 350 13.87 20.00 -1.32
CA TYR A 350 14.75 19.14 -0.52
C TYR A 350 14.48 19.26 0.99
N ARG A 351 14.09 20.47 1.46
CA ARG A 351 13.64 20.67 2.85
C ARG A 351 12.37 19.88 3.13
N ALA A 352 11.42 19.86 2.19
CA ALA A 352 10.24 19.03 2.26
C ALA A 352 10.57 17.54 2.19
N ALA A 353 11.54 17.13 1.38
CA ALA A 353 11.99 15.73 1.36
C ALA A 353 12.55 15.30 2.73
N LEU A 354 13.34 16.15 3.37
CA LEU A 354 13.82 15.92 4.75
C LEU A 354 12.67 15.89 5.75
N ALA A 355 11.73 16.84 5.67
CA ALA A 355 10.55 16.87 6.54
C ALA A 355 9.72 15.58 6.42
N LEU A 356 9.63 15.02 5.22
CA LEU A 356 8.93 13.76 4.98
C LEU A 356 9.68 12.56 5.59
N GLN A 357 11.01 12.52 5.49
CA GLN A 357 11.82 11.52 6.18
C GLN A 357 11.62 11.57 7.70
N VAL A 358 11.70 12.77 8.29
CA VAL A 358 11.47 12.99 9.73
C VAL A 358 10.03 12.63 10.11
N THR A 359 9.05 12.94 9.27
CA THR A 359 7.65 12.58 9.46
C THR A 359 7.47 11.06 9.62
N ASN A 360 8.13 10.27 8.78
CA ASN A 360 8.06 8.80 8.88
C ASN A 360 8.73 8.28 10.14
N LEU A 361 9.91 8.81 10.49
CA LEU A 361 10.61 8.50 11.74
C LEU A 361 9.70 8.74 12.95
N LEU A 362 9.12 9.93 13.05
CA LEU A 362 8.23 10.32 14.17
C LEU A 362 6.96 9.46 14.20
N THR A 363 6.37 9.19 13.04
CA THR A 363 5.18 8.34 12.94
C THR A 363 5.48 6.93 13.45
N ARG A 364 6.58 6.31 13.00
CA ARG A 364 6.96 4.96 13.42
C ARG A 364 7.39 4.90 14.88
N ALA A 365 8.10 5.91 15.37
CA ALA A 365 8.47 6.02 16.77
C ALA A 365 7.23 6.12 17.67
N PHE A 366 6.23 6.90 17.26
CA PHE A 366 4.97 7.01 18.00
C PHE A 366 4.17 5.69 18.01
N PHE A 367 4.15 4.98 16.89
CA PHE A 367 3.59 3.62 16.80
C PHE A 367 4.28 2.65 17.77
N ALA A 368 5.62 2.63 17.77
CA ALA A 368 6.40 1.78 18.68
C ALA A 368 6.11 2.13 20.15
N TRP A 369 6.12 3.43 20.48
CA TRP A 369 5.84 3.93 21.83
C TRP A 369 4.44 3.55 22.31
N LYS A 370 3.41 3.70 21.47
CA LYS A 370 2.03 3.28 21.79
C LYS A 370 1.89 1.80 22.03
N LEU A 371 2.79 1.00 21.46
CA LEU A 371 2.82 -0.46 21.61
C LEU A 371 3.80 -0.94 22.70
N GLY A 372 4.34 -0.03 23.52
CA GLY A 372 5.21 -0.35 24.67
C GLY A 372 6.71 -0.38 24.35
N MET A 373 7.10 -0.24 23.08
CA MET A 373 8.50 -0.22 22.67
C MET A 373 9.10 1.19 22.78
N ARG A 374 10.32 1.30 23.32
CA ARG A 374 10.99 2.59 23.61
C ARG A 374 12.09 2.95 22.62
N ASP A 375 12.31 2.13 21.62
CA ASP A 375 13.29 2.26 20.56
C ASP A 375 12.63 2.06 19.19
N LEU A 376 13.37 2.37 18.12
CA LEU A 376 12.95 2.12 16.75
C LEU A 376 14.16 1.65 15.93
N PRO A 377 14.07 0.51 15.22
CA PRO A 377 15.15 0.07 14.35
C PRO A 377 15.40 1.05 13.20
N GLN A 378 16.68 1.32 12.89
CA GLN A 378 17.07 2.22 11.81
C GLN A 378 16.53 1.76 10.44
N SER A 379 16.44 0.45 10.21
CA SER A 379 15.99 -0.12 8.92
C SER A 379 14.55 0.26 8.54
N VAL A 380 13.75 0.72 9.50
CA VAL A 380 12.37 1.17 9.26
C VAL A 380 12.21 2.67 9.45
N ALA A 381 13.17 3.35 10.09
CA ALA A 381 13.08 4.74 10.49
C ALA A 381 12.84 5.71 9.32
N PHE A 382 13.51 5.46 8.20
CA PHE A 382 13.49 6.33 7.03
C PHE A 382 12.83 5.62 5.85
N PHE A 383 12.27 6.38 4.93
CA PHE A 383 11.89 5.88 3.62
C PHE A 383 13.11 5.38 2.87
N SER A 384 12.94 4.30 2.09
CA SER A 384 13.97 3.86 1.15
C SER A 384 14.35 4.97 0.18
N SER A 385 13.37 5.79 -0.23
CA SER A 385 13.58 6.96 -1.07
C SER A 385 12.43 7.96 -0.90
N VAL A 386 12.74 9.25 -0.97
CA VAL A 386 11.79 10.31 -1.22
C VAL A 386 11.99 10.82 -2.64
N GLU A 387 10.90 10.83 -3.40
CA GLU A 387 10.84 11.24 -4.79
C GLU A 387 10.57 12.74 -4.89
N VAL A 388 11.33 13.41 -5.76
CA VAL A 388 11.15 14.83 -6.13
C VAL A 388 11.05 14.90 -7.65
N ASP A 389 9.90 15.30 -8.16
CA ASP A 389 9.62 15.26 -9.59
C ASP A 389 8.72 16.42 -10.03
N THR A 390 8.71 16.75 -11.31
CA THR A 390 7.76 17.72 -11.88
C THR A 390 6.46 17.05 -12.35
N VAL A 391 6.39 15.72 -12.32
CA VAL A 391 5.18 14.94 -12.68
C VAL A 391 4.85 13.88 -11.65
N LEU A 392 3.57 13.51 -11.57
CA LEU A 392 3.14 12.45 -10.67
C LEU A 392 3.36 11.07 -11.32
N ARG A 393 4.47 10.40 -11.02
CA ARG A 393 4.72 9.01 -11.44
C ARG A 393 5.22 8.17 -10.29
N LYS A 394 5.26 6.85 -10.50
CA LYS A 394 5.59 5.88 -9.45
C LYS A 394 7.09 5.78 -9.17
N GLU A 395 7.88 5.82 -10.22
CA GLU A 395 9.34 5.79 -10.14
C GLU A 395 9.81 6.98 -10.98
N VAL A 396 10.75 7.76 -10.46
CA VAL A 396 11.18 9.03 -11.08
C VAL A 396 11.89 8.86 -12.41
N ASP A 397 12.37 7.66 -12.73
CA ASP A 397 13.02 7.33 -14.00
C ASP A 397 12.05 6.74 -15.03
N MET A 398 10.79 6.49 -14.62
CA MET A 398 9.80 5.87 -15.49
C MET A 398 9.33 6.85 -16.57
N ASP A 399 9.72 6.59 -17.81
CA ASP A 399 9.36 7.40 -18.98
C ASP A 399 7.87 7.28 -19.37
N CYS A 400 7.12 6.38 -18.72
CA CYS A 400 5.68 6.20 -18.90
C CYS A 400 5.25 5.98 -20.37
N VAL A 401 6.04 5.20 -21.12
CA VAL A 401 5.70 4.76 -22.48
C VAL A 401 4.55 3.76 -22.44
N THR A 402 3.44 4.11 -23.09
CA THR A 402 2.24 3.27 -23.20
C THR A 402 1.65 3.37 -24.61
N PRO A 403 0.63 2.57 -24.98
CA PRO A 403 0.05 2.65 -26.32
C PRO A 403 -0.57 4.01 -26.65
N SER A 404 -1.06 4.76 -25.64
CA SER A 404 -1.56 6.13 -25.79
C SER A 404 -0.48 7.21 -25.60
N ASN A 405 0.68 6.85 -25.06
CA ASN A 405 1.86 7.70 -24.94
C ASN A 405 3.10 7.03 -25.56
N PRO A 406 3.16 6.86 -26.90
CA PRO A 406 4.18 6.03 -27.55
C PRO A 406 5.59 6.65 -27.52
N HIS A 407 5.70 7.96 -27.27
CA HIS A 407 6.97 8.67 -27.20
C HIS A 407 7.47 8.91 -25.78
N GLY A 408 6.70 8.51 -24.75
CA GLY A 408 7.07 8.72 -23.37
C GLY A 408 7.13 10.20 -22.95
N LEU A 409 7.45 10.43 -21.69
CA LEU A 409 7.55 11.75 -21.08
C LEU A 409 8.75 12.54 -21.62
N LYS A 410 9.90 11.88 -21.76
CA LYS A 410 11.15 12.53 -22.15
C LYS A 410 11.13 13.03 -23.59
N LYS A 411 10.79 12.16 -24.54
CA LYS A 411 10.78 12.52 -25.96
C LYS A 411 9.47 13.18 -26.39
N GLY A 412 8.34 12.73 -25.83
CA GLY A 412 7.02 13.25 -26.18
C GLY A 412 6.70 14.62 -25.57
N TYR A 413 7.12 14.86 -24.33
CA TYR A 413 6.75 16.06 -23.57
C TYR A 413 7.95 16.89 -23.08
N GLY A 414 9.18 16.42 -23.32
CA GLY A 414 10.39 17.11 -22.85
C GLY A 414 10.62 16.99 -21.34
N ILE A 415 9.94 16.07 -20.65
CA ILE A 415 9.97 15.95 -19.20
C ILE A 415 11.07 14.95 -18.80
N PRO A 416 12.14 15.40 -18.09
CA PRO A 416 13.24 14.54 -17.68
C PRO A 416 12.85 13.60 -16.53
N ALA A 417 13.78 12.72 -16.14
CA ALA A 417 13.66 11.95 -14.90
C ALA A 417 13.75 12.88 -13.67
N GLY A 418 13.00 12.55 -12.62
CA GLY A 418 13.09 13.22 -11.32
C GLY A 418 14.26 12.70 -10.47
N GLU A 419 14.29 13.11 -9.20
CA GLU A 419 15.29 12.70 -8.21
C GLU A 419 14.67 11.72 -7.19
N ALA A 420 15.35 10.61 -6.93
CA ALA A 420 15.03 9.68 -5.84
C ALA A 420 16.13 9.81 -4.78
N LEU A 421 15.76 10.27 -3.59
CA LEU A 421 16.71 10.66 -2.55
C LEU A 421 16.51 9.79 -1.30
N ASP A 422 17.53 9.01 -0.95
CA ASP A 422 17.59 8.38 0.37
C ASP A 422 17.90 9.42 1.47
N ILE A 423 17.88 9.00 2.73
CA ILE A 423 18.15 9.91 3.86
C ILE A 423 19.52 10.60 3.75
N TYR A 424 20.55 9.91 3.26
CA TYR A 424 21.91 10.45 3.18
C TYR A 424 22.02 11.52 2.09
N ALA A 425 21.47 11.26 0.91
CA ALA A 425 21.39 12.22 -0.17
C ALA A 425 20.57 13.46 0.22
N VAL A 426 19.48 13.28 0.96
CA VAL A 426 18.68 14.40 1.48
C VAL A 426 19.50 15.26 2.47
N LEU A 427 20.27 14.64 3.36
CA LEU A 427 21.11 15.37 4.31
C LEU A 427 22.18 16.22 3.61
N GLU A 428 22.81 15.70 2.56
CA GLU A 428 23.76 16.45 1.73
C GLU A 428 23.10 17.67 1.05
N LYS A 429 21.91 17.49 0.51
CA LYS A 429 21.12 18.55 -0.16
C LYS A 429 20.57 19.62 0.80
N THR A 430 20.61 19.35 2.10
CA THR A 430 20.05 20.22 3.16
C THR A 430 21.11 20.67 4.16
N GLU A 431 22.38 20.78 3.74
CA GLU A 431 23.47 21.30 4.58
C GLU A 431 23.63 20.55 5.92
N GLY A 432 23.47 19.21 5.90
CA GLY A 432 23.56 18.37 7.10
C GLY A 432 22.26 18.23 7.89
N GLY A 433 21.10 18.42 7.25
CA GLY A 433 19.79 18.18 7.88
C GLY A 433 19.07 19.45 8.36
N ARG A 434 19.35 20.59 7.72
CA ARG A 434 18.69 21.86 8.03
C ARG A 434 17.27 21.90 7.46
N LEU A 435 16.28 21.89 8.35
CA LEU A 435 14.87 22.09 7.96
C LEU A 435 14.49 23.56 7.81
N GLY A 436 15.04 24.45 8.63
CA GLY A 436 14.74 25.88 8.58
C GLY A 436 15.29 26.56 7.32
N PRO A 437 14.79 27.77 6.98
CA PRO A 437 15.30 28.52 5.83
C PRO A 437 16.81 28.77 5.99
N PRO A 438 17.57 28.86 4.87
CA PRO A 438 18.97 29.25 4.91
C PRO A 438 19.12 30.58 5.66
N ALA A 439 20.19 30.73 6.43
CA ALA A 439 20.39 31.93 7.22
C ALA A 439 20.52 33.06 6.20
N LYS A 440 19.71 34.13 6.34
CA LYS A 440 19.93 35.33 5.53
C LYS A 440 21.38 35.73 5.75
N ALA A 441 22.20 35.66 4.69
CA ALA A 441 23.53 36.23 4.72
C ALA A 441 23.35 37.71 5.10
N SER A 442 23.79 38.04 6.31
CA SER A 442 23.76 39.39 6.87
C SER A 442 24.70 40.32 6.13
#